data_AF-A0A8J5ITS3-F1
#
_entry.id   AF-A0A8J5ITS3-F1
#
_cell.length_a   1.000
_cell.length_b   1.000
_cell.length_c   1.000
_cell.angle_alpha   90.00
_cell.angle_beta   90.00
_cell.angle_gamma   90.00
#
_symmetry.space_group_name_H-M   'P 1'
#
loop_
_entity.id
_entity.type
_entity.pdbx_description
1 polymer ?
#
loop_
_entity_poly.entity_id
_entity_poly.type
_entity_poly.pdbx_seq_one_letter_code
_entity_poly.pdbx_strand_id
1 'polypeptide(L)'
;MATVSQRRAFKHDGRVIYEWEQSMEEVNVFIKPPPGVTAQQIQCDITTNHHDLASSVVVVESYWMLDSGELNINLQKMKKGFIWPSVFVGHGELDPMQQEATKQQMMLERFQEENPGFDFSNAEFNGAAPDPRTFMGGVKYTGANSSKGKGGVSNSGDSTTGGNSNSAMRFKTTFRNTIYDTLLRRGWKETTENDWDFYWADREYIYELLDTVHLENSQRVNHYRNGRELCRKDLLIKNLKRAKRQMDKKARSEDATLSELDMVLGSYDFFPVTYILPGEYAIFVEEFKRNQGVWIMKPIGKAQGKGIFLFTKLSQISDWRTDFRWRPENQQVEMYVVQRYISSPYLVGGKKFDLRLYALVSSFFPLEIYLFRGGFARFTNSRYSNNHSDIANSFIHLTNVAVQKTSENYNKQHGGKWDLRNLKLYMMSKHGPERINKLFYEIQLVIIKSLLSVEKIIMNDKHCFELYGYDIMIDENLKPWLLEVNASPSLSANTSSDYQLKCGMLNDMLDIIDLENRKPEGVVQEHVGGFDLVLAANARNENGNQQHTVMRPGHVRKPA
;
A
#
# COMPACT_ATOMS: atom_id res chain seq x y z
N MET A 1 -17.64 29.73 -25.68
CA MET A 1 -16.96 30.77 -24.86
C MET A 1 -16.39 30.07 -23.64
N ALA A 2 -15.23 30.48 -23.14
CA ALA A 2 -14.66 29.93 -21.92
C ALA A 2 -15.68 30.02 -20.78
N THR A 3 -15.93 28.90 -20.08
CA THR A 3 -16.57 28.93 -18.77
C THR A 3 -15.74 29.85 -17.90
N VAL A 4 -16.24 31.06 -17.63
CA VAL A 4 -15.60 32.02 -16.73
C VAL A 4 -15.62 31.36 -15.37
N SER A 5 -14.49 30.81 -14.92
CA SER A 5 -14.37 30.36 -13.54
C SER A 5 -14.49 31.61 -12.66
N GLN A 6 -15.56 31.67 -11.87
CA GLN A 6 -15.73 32.75 -10.91
C GLN A 6 -14.82 32.48 -9.72
N ARG A 7 -13.61 33.03 -9.77
CA ARG A 7 -12.73 33.12 -8.60
C ARG A 7 -13.48 33.84 -7.48
N ARG A 8 -13.51 33.23 -6.30
CA ARG A 8 -14.17 33.73 -5.09
C ARG A 8 -13.13 34.38 -4.20
N ALA A 9 -13.40 35.58 -3.70
CA ALA A 9 -12.46 36.29 -2.83
C ALA A 9 -12.83 36.13 -1.35
N PHE A 10 -11.87 35.73 -0.52
CA PHE A 10 -11.97 35.89 0.92
C PHE A 10 -11.38 37.26 1.32
N LYS A 11 -12.16 38.04 2.06
CA LYS A 11 -11.78 39.38 2.51
C LYS A 11 -11.70 39.46 4.03
N HIS A 12 -10.66 40.11 4.54
CA HIS A 12 -10.50 40.44 5.95
C HIS A 12 -10.11 41.92 6.07
N ASP A 13 -10.80 42.66 6.93
CA ASP A 13 -10.64 44.13 7.09
C ASP A 13 -10.65 44.92 5.78
N GLY A 14 -11.57 44.56 4.87
CA GLY A 14 -11.73 45.22 3.56
C GLY A 14 -10.65 44.90 2.53
N ARG A 15 -9.66 44.05 2.85
CA ARG A 15 -8.61 43.59 1.93
C ARG A 15 -8.88 42.16 1.47
N VAL A 16 -8.61 41.88 0.19
CA VAL A 16 -8.63 40.50 -0.34
C VAL A 16 -7.39 39.78 0.15
N ILE A 17 -7.58 38.68 0.88
CA ILE A 17 -6.48 37.87 1.41
C ILE A 17 -6.08 36.80 0.39
N TYR A 18 -7.08 36.12 -0.18
CA TYR A 18 -6.89 35.18 -1.27
C TYR A 18 -8.14 35.10 -2.12
N GLU A 19 -7.97 34.70 -3.37
CA GLU A 19 -9.04 34.25 -4.24
C GLU A 19 -8.97 32.73 -4.39
N TRP A 20 -10.07 32.08 -4.71
CA TRP A 20 -10.06 30.63 -4.88
C TRP A 20 -11.20 30.16 -5.76
N GLU A 21 -11.03 28.98 -6.33
CA GLU A 21 -12.05 28.27 -7.09
C GLU A 21 -11.94 26.77 -6.82
N GLN A 22 -12.94 26.01 -7.26
CA GLN A 22 -12.93 24.58 -7.08
C GLN A 22 -13.61 23.87 -8.26
N SER A 23 -13.11 22.68 -8.56
CA SER A 23 -13.69 21.73 -9.51
C SER A 23 -14.12 20.46 -8.80
N MET A 24 -14.54 19.45 -9.56
CA MET A 24 -14.74 18.10 -9.06
C MET A 24 -13.50 17.54 -8.35
N GLU A 25 -12.29 17.85 -8.83
CA GLU A 25 -11.06 17.19 -8.38
C GLU A 25 -10.18 18.09 -7.52
N GLU A 26 -10.24 19.41 -7.70
CA GLU A 26 -9.23 20.32 -7.14
C GLU A 26 -9.86 21.54 -6.46
N VAL A 27 -9.08 22.17 -5.57
CA VAL A 27 -9.29 23.53 -5.07
C VAL A 27 -8.06 24.34 -5.42
N ASN A 28 -8.24 25.44 -6.17
CA ASN A 28 -7.16 26.35 -6.52
C ASN A 28 -7.26 27.61 -5.68
N VAL A 29 -6.16 28.03 -5.08
CA VAL A 29 -6.05 29.22 -4.23
C VAL A 29 -5.02 30.17 -4.84
N PHE A 30 -5.39 31.44 -4.95
CA PHE A 30 -4.62 32.50 -5.58
C PHE A 30 -4.33 33.58 -4.54
N ILE A 31 -3.05 33.86 -4.31
CA ILE A 31 -2.59 34.85 -3.33
C ILE A 31 -1.69 35.85 -4.04
N LYS A 32 -1.93 37.14 -3.88
CA LYS A 32 -1.02 38.19 -4.38
C LYS A 32 0.00 38.55 -3.30
N PRO A 33 1.26 38.06 -3.39
CA PRO A 33 2.29 38.45 -2.45
C PRO A 33 2.63 39.95 -2.58
N PRO A 34 3.29 40.54 -1.57
CA PRO A 34 3.81 41.90 -1.68
C PRO A 34 4.72 42.09 -2.91
N PRO A 35 4.76 43.31 -3.50
CA PRO A 35 5.61 43.59 -4.65
C PRO A 35 7.08 43.24 -4.39
N GLY A 36 7.72 42.54 -5.33
CA GLY A 36 9.14 42.18 -5.26
C GLY A 36 9.46 40.86 -4.54
N VAL A 37 8.46 40.13 -4.02
CA VAL A 37 8.65 38.79 -3.46
C VAL A 37 8.94 37.78 -4.59
N THR A 38 10.02 37.03 -4.43
CA THR A 38 10.42 35.95 -5.34
C THR A 38 10.04 34.57 -4.79
N ALA A 39 9.95 33.55 -5.64
CA ALA A 39 9.60 32.19 -5.21
C ALA A 39 10.53 31.63 -4.13
N GLN A 40 11.82 32.02 -4.13
CA GLN A 40 12.81 31.57 -3.13
C GLN A 40 12.54 32.11 -1.72
N GLN A 41 11.73 33.17 -1.61
CA GLN A 41 11.36 33.79 -0.33
C GLN A 41 10.04 33.25 0.22
N ILE A 42 9.39 32.32 -0.50
CA ILE A 42 8.11 31.72 -0.11
C ILE A 42 8.38 30.29 0.34
N GLN A 43 8.05 29.99 1.59
CA GLN A 43 7.94 28.62 2.08
C GLN A 43 6.45 28.27 2.15
N CYS A 44 6.02 27.34 1.30
CA CYS A 44 4.66 26.79 1.32
C CYS A 44 4.75 25.27 1.41
N ASP A 45 4.40 24.76 2.59
CA ASP A 45 4.38 23.33 2.89
C ASP A 45 2.93 22.86 2.91
N ILE A 46 2.56 22.02 1.96
CA ILE A 46 1.25 21.37 1.93
C ILE A 46 1.38 20.07 2.72
N THR A 47 0.65 19.93 3.82
CA THR A 47 0.76 18.78 4.73
C THR A 47 -0.61 18.15 5.01
N THR A 48 -0.61 16.96 5.59
CA THR A 48 -1.82 16.17 5.87
C THR A 48 -2.62 16.65 7.08
N ASN A 49 -1.99 17.42 7.98
CA ASN A 49 -2.51 17.77 9.31
C ASN A 49 -2.78 19.26 9.48
N HIS A 50 -3.86 19.77 8.87
CA HIS A 50 -4.44 21.03 9.33
C HIS A 50 -5.95 20.89 9.52
N HIS A 51 -6.39 21.15 10.75
CA HIS A 51 -7.79 21.45 11.09
C HIS A 51 -8.29 22.74 10.43
N ASP A 52 -7.40 23.44 9.73
CA ASP A 52 -7.66 24.73 9.12
C ASP A 52 -8.21 24.63 7.70
N LEU A 53 -8.05 23.51 6.96
CA LEU A 53 -8.66 23.35 5.63
C LEU A 53 -10.07 22.75 5.71
N ALA A 54 -10.96 23.14 4.81
CA ALA A 54 -12.35 22.64 4.84
C ALA A 54 -12.48 21.14 4.50
N SER A 55 -11.47 20.52 3.89
CA SER A 55 -11.39 19.06 3.75
C SER A 55 -9.96 18.57 3.55
N SER A 56 -9.77 17.25 3.63
CA SER A 56 -8.49 16.60 3.38
C SER A 56 -8.09 16.67 1.90
N VAL A 57 -6.78 16.78 1.66
CA VAL A 57 -6.17 16.88 0.33
C VAL A 57 -5.19 15.73 0.11
N VAL A 58 -4.93 15.38 -1.16
CA VAL A 58 -3.89 14.42 -1.53
C VAL A 58 -2.56 15.16 -1.63
N VAL A 59 -1.82 15.25 -0.54
CA VAL A 59 -0.60 16.08 -0.41
C VAL A 59 0.40 15.86 -1.55
N VAL A 60 0.57 14.62 -2.02
CA VAL A 60 1.52 14.29 -3.09
C VAL A 60 1.09 14.72 -4.50
N GLU A 61 -0.18 15.09 -4.66
CA GLU A 61 -0.77 15.59 -5.91
C GLU A 61 -1.08 17.09 -5.84
N SER A 62 -1.15 17.66 -4.64
CA SER A 62 -1.18 19.10 -4.41
C SER A 62 0.19 19.74 -4.64
N TYR A 63 0.22 20.95 -5.17
CA TYR A 63 1.45 21.69 -5.42
C TYR A 63 1.21 23.20 -5.35
N TRP A 64 2.27 23.99 -5.34
CA TRP A 64 2.18 25.44 -5.48
C TRP A 64 3.22 25.95 -6.48
N MET A 65 2.92 27.10 -7.07
CA MET A 65 3.81 27.81 -7.98
C MET A 65 3.58 29.32 -7.88
N LEU A 66 4.63 30.11 -8.07
CA LEU A 66 4.52 31.55 -8.25
C LEU A 66 4.58 31.86 -9.75
N ASP A 67 3.46 32.30 -10.33
CA ASP A 67 3.37 32.65 -11.75
C ASP A 67 2.94 34.10 -11.90
N SER A 68 3.67 34.87 -12.71
CA SER A 68 3.32 36.26 -13.06
C SER A 68 3.06 37.18 -11.85
N GLY A 69 3.70 36.89 -10.71
CA GLY A 69 3.55 37.64 -9.46
C GLY A 69 2.35 37.21 -8.59
N GLU A 70 1.67 36.10 -8.91
CA GLU A 70 0.58 35.51 -8.15
C GLU A 70 0.97 34.10 -7.67
N LEU A 71 0.79 33.83 -6.38
CA LEU A 71 1.04 32.52 -5.77
C LEU A 71 -0.21 31.65 -5.98
N ASN A 72 -0.05 30.58 -6.76
CA ASN A 72 -1.08 29.61 -7.07
C ASN A 72 -0.84 28.35 -6.26
N ILE A 73 -1.78 27.99 -5.39
CA ILE A 73 -1.75 26.75 -4.60
C ILE A 73 -2.86 25.85 -5.13
N ASN A 74 -2.48 24.73 -5.74
CA ASN A 74 -3.39 23.70 -6.21
C ASN A 74 -3.49 22.61 -5.14
N LEU A 75 -4.72 22.36 -4.69
CA LEU A 75 -5.04 21.37 -3.67
C LEU A 75 -5.88 20.25 -4.29
N GLN A 76 -5.29 19.08 -4.47
CA GLN A 76 -6.01 17.90 -4.94
C GLN A 76 -6.97 17.42 -3.85
N LYS A 77 -8.28 17.39 -4.12
CA LYS A 77 -9.28 16.93 -3.16
C LYS A 77 -9.12 15.43 -2.91
N MET A 78 -9.06 15.03 -1.64
CA MET A 78 -9.14 13.61 -1.27
C MET A 78 -10.55 13.05 -1.51
N LYS A 79 -11.59 13.90 -1.37
CA LYS A 79 -13.00 13.55 -1.61
C LYS A 79 -13.49 14.19 -2.93
N LYS A 80 -13.37 13.46 -4.04
CA LYS A 80 -13.82 13.93 -5.37
C LYS A 80 -15.30 14.33 -5.34
N GLY A 81 -15.62 15.48 -5.93
CA GLY A 81 -16.96 16.07 -5.98
C GLY A 81 -17.46 16.67 -4.66
N PHE A 82 -16.66 16.66 -3.59
CA PHE A 82 -17.01 17.38 -2.37
C PHE A 82 -16.92 18.89 -2.59
N ILE A 83 -18.03 19.59 -2.35
CA ILE A 83 -18.10 21.05 -2.43
C ILE A 83 -17.52 21.62 -1.15
N TRP A 84 -16.39 22.32 -1.27
CA TRP A 84 -15.80 23.03 -0.16
C TRP A 84 -16.61 24.32 0.09
N PRO A 85 -17.07 24.60 1.31
CA PRO A 85 -17.74 25.86 1.61
C PRO A 85 -16.77 27.06 1.58
N SER A 86 -15.50 26.82 1.92
CA SER A 86 -14.38 27.76 1.92
C SER A 86 -13.07 26.99 1.80
N VAL A 87 -11.95 27.66 1.52
CA VAL A 87 -10.62 27.01 1.54
C VAL A 87 -10.26 26.62 2.97
N PHE A 88 -10.41 27.56 3.91
CA PHE A 88 -10.09 27.36 5.31
C PHE A 88 -11.33 27.38 6.21
N VAL A 89 -11.35 26.55 7.25
CA VAL A 89 -12.41 26.47 8.25
C VAL A 89 -12.58 27.84 8.91
N GLY A 90 -13.83 28.31 8.99
CA GLY A 90 -14.15 29.62 9.58
C GLY A 90 -14.02 30.81 8.62
N HIS A 91 -13.54 30.62 7.38
CA HIS A 91 -13.43 31.70 6.38
C HIS A 91 -14.73 31.95 5.59
N GLY A 92 -15.87 31.54 6.15
CA GLY A 92 -17.21 31.71 5.57
C GLY A 92 -17.75 30.45 4.90
N GLU A 93 -19.02 30.55 4.49
CA GLU A 93 -19.74 29.52 3.74
C GLU A 93 -20.17 30.09 2.38
N LEU A 94 -20.39 29.21 1.41
CA LEU A 94 -21.01 29.61 0.14
C LEU A 94 -22.45 30.02 0.40
N ASP A 95 -22.83 31.17 -0.13
CA ASP A 95 -24.25 31.53 -0.14
C ASP A 95 -25.05 30.50 -0.97
N PRO A 96 -26.37 30.38 -0.74
CA PRO A 96 -27.17 29.35 -1.42
C PRO A 96 -27.12 29.43 -2.95
N MET A 97 -26.95 30.63 -3.53
CA MET A 97 -26.83 30.79 -4.99
C MET A 97 -25.48 30.31 -5.50
N GLN A 98 -24.40 30.62 -4.79
CA GLN A 98 -23.04 30.15 -5.10
C GLN A 98 -22.91 28.65 -4.92
N GLN A 99 -23.51 28.08 -3.87
CA GLN A 99 -23.52 26.66 -3.63
C GLN A 99 -24.23 25.93 -4.79
N GLU A 100 -25.38 26.45 -5.21
CA GLU A 100 -26.15 25.90 -6.32
C GLU A 100 -25.41 26.02 -7.67
N ALA A 101 -24.80 27.17 -7.95
CA ALA A 101 -23.97 27.36 -9.14
C ALA A 101 -22.75 26.42 -9.17
N THR A 102 -22.09 26.21 -8.02
CA THR A 102 -20.98 25.24 -7.89
C THR A 102 -21.45 23.83 -8.20
N LYS A 103 -22.64 23.47 -7.70
CA LYS A 103 -23.26 22.17 -7.87
C LYS A 103 -23.58 21.90 -9.34
N GLN A 104 -24.16 22.88 -10.03
CA GLN A 104 -24.43 22.83 -11.47
C GLN A 104 -23.14 22.66 -12.28
N GLN A 105 -22.10 23.45 -11.98
CA GLN A 105 -20.80 23.35 -12.66
C GLN A 105 -20.17 21.97 -12.49
N MET A 106 -20.07 21.47 -11.24
CA MET A 106 -19.50 20.15 -10.96
C MET A 106 -20.30 19.01 -11.57
N MET A 107 -21.63 19.16 -11.66
CA MET A 107 -22.48 18.21 -12.35
C MET A 107 -22.23 18.18 -13.87
N LEU A 108 -22.03 19.33 -14.52
CA LEU A 108 -21.65 19.40 -15.93
C LEU A 108 -20.28 18.76 -16.18
N GLU A 109 -19.28 19.07 -15.34
CA GLU A 109 -17.96 18.45 -15.38
C GLU A 109 -18.08 16.93 -15.28
N ARG A 110 -18.88 16.43 -14.33
CA ARG A 110 -19.14 15.00 -14.15
C ARG A 110 -19.82 14.37 -15.37
N PHE A 111 -20.82 15.02 -15.98
CA PHE A 111 -21.48 14.50 -17.18
C PHE A 111 -20.53 14.41 -18.37
N GLN A 112 -19.67 15.41 -18.52
CA GLN A 112 -18.64 15.44 -19.54
C GLN A 112 -17.59 14.33 -19.35
N GLU A 113 -17.18 14.05 -18.11
CA GLU A 113 -16.28 12.93 -17.77
C GLU A 113 -16.92 11.56 -18.03
N GLU A 114 -18.18 11.38 -17.63
CA GLU A 114 -18.88 10.09 -17.73
C GLU A 114 -19.28 9.73 -19.17
N ASN A 115 -19.31 10.70 -20.09
CA ASN A 115 -19.74 10.50 -21.48
C ASN A 115 -18.71 11.06 -22.49
N PRO A 116 -17.51 10.45 -22.58
CA PRO A 116 -16.47 10.87 -23.51
C PRO A 116 -16.93 10.63 -24.96
N GLY A 117 -17.29 11.71 -25.66
CA GLY A 117 -17.84 11.67 -27.02
C GLY A 117 -19.01 12.62 -27.27
N PHE A 118 -19.57 13.22 -26.21
CA PHE A 118 -20.56 14.29 -26.28
C PHE A 118 -19.94 15.58 -25.75
N ASP A 119 -20.30 16.74 -26.33
CA ASP A 119 -19.85 18.06 -25.89
C ASP A 119 -20.97 18.75 -25.09
N PHE A 120 -20.73 18.94 -23.79
CA PHE A 120 -21.65 19.60 -22.88
C PHE A 120 -21.24 21.05 -22.56
N SER A 121 -20.28 21.62 -23.28
CA SER A 121 -19.76 22.97 -23.02
C SER A 121 -20.82 24.09 -23.08
N ASN A 122 -21.93 23.87 -23.78
CA ASN A 122 -23.07 24.78 -23.89
C ASN A 122 -24.33 24.26 -23.17
N ALA A 123 -24.22 23.23 -22.33
CA ALA A 123 -25.36 22.69 -21.59
C ALA A 123 -25.68 23.56 -20.37
N GLU A 124 -26.96 23.88 -20.17
CA GLU A 124 -27.45 24.66 -19.03
C GLU A 124 -28.33 23.81 -18.12
N PHE A 125 -28.26 24.06 -16.81
CA PHE A 125 -29.13 23.44 -15.82
C PHE A 125 -30.40 24.27 -15.64
N ASN A 126 -31.58 23.66 -15.81
CA ASN A 126 -32.86 24.29 -15.47
C ASN A 126 -33.33 23.83 -14.07
N GLY A 127 -33.06 24.66 -13.05
CA GLY A 127 -33.47 24.40 -11.66
C GLY A 127 -32.35 23.83 -10.79
N ALA A 128 -32.73 23.15 -9.70
CA ALA A 128 -31.78 22.67 -8.69
C ALA A 128 -31.03 21.42 -9.17
N ALA A 129 -29.70 21.49 -9.18
CA ALA A 129 -28.80 20.38 -9.43
C ALA A 129 -28.78 19.41 -8.24
N PRO A 130 -28.63 18.11 -8.44
CA PRO A 130 -28.46 17.11 -7.38
C PRO A 130 -27.02 17.07 -6.86
N ASP A 131 -26.75 16.46 -5.68
CA ASP A 131 -25.38 16.42 -5.12
C ASP A 131 -24.45 15.62 -6.07
N PRO A 132 -23.36 16.23 -6.59
CA PRO A 132 -22.43 15.59 -7.51
C PRO A 132 -21.85 14.29 -6.99
N ARG A 133 -21.75 14.10 -5.67
CA ARG A 133 -21.18 12.89 -5.05
C ARG A 133 -22.11 11.70 -5.02
N THR A 134 -23.41 11.93 -4.92
CA THR A 134 -24.40 10.87 -4.62
C THR A 134 -25.38 10.65 -5.77
N PHE A 135 -25.50 11.59 -6.70
CA PHE A 135 -26.42 11.49 -7.81
C PHE A 135 -26.12 10.28 -8.72
N MET A 136 -27.18 9.58 -9.14
CA MET A 136 -27.15 8.43 -10.07
C MET A 136 -26.10 7.35 -9.79
N GLY A 137 -25.93 6.96 -8.52
CA GLY A 137 -24.99 5.90 -8.13
C GLY A 137 -23.62 6.40 -7.67
N GLY A 138 -23.48 7.71 -7.51
CA GLY A 138 -22.33 8.38 -6.93
C GLY A 138 -21.12 8.51 -7.86
N VAL A 139 -20.11 9.26 -7.42
CA VAL A 139 -18.89 9.50 -8.21
C VAL A 139 -18.17 8.19 -8.47
N LYS A 140 -18.04 7.84 -9.75
CA LYS A 140 -17.32 6.66 -10.20
C LYS A 140 -15.83 6.94 -10.18
N TYR A 141 -15.13 6.30 -9.26
CA TYR A 141 -13.68 6.18 -9.34
C TYR A 141 -13.36 5.20 -10.47
N THR A 142 -12.39 5.52 -11.33
CA THR A 142 -12.07 4.74 -12.53
C THR A 142 -11.92 3.24 -12.20
N GLY A 143 -12.91 2.43 -12.61
CA GLY A 143 -12.88 0.97 -12.41
C GLY A 143 -14.18 0.20 -12.17
N ALA A 144 -15.38 0.81 -12.11
CA ALA A 144 -16.61 0.05 -11.81
C ALA A 144 -17.75 0.31 -12.81
N ASN A 145 -18.10 -0.72 -13.58
CA ASN A 145 -19.37 -0.81 -14.31
C ASN A 145 -20.45 -1.43 -13.41
N SER A 146 -21.63 -0.82 -13.44
CA SER A 146 -22.81 -1.08 -12.64
C SER A 146 -23.72 -2.18 -13.19
N SER A 147 -24.43 -2.87 -12.30
CA SER A 147 -25.75 -3.45 -12.60
C SER A 147 -26.75 -3.11 -11.49
N LYS A 148 -27.86 -2.48 -11.87
CA LYS A 148 -28.97 -1.99 -11.03
C LYS A 148 -29.98 -3.09 -10.67
N GLY A 149 -30.69 -2.91 -9.54
CA GLY A 149 -32.09 -3.34 -9.44
C GLY A 149 -32.71 -3.46 -8.03
N LYS A 150 -33.39 -2.38 -7.59
CA LYS A 150 -34.72 -2.26 -6.91
C LYS A 150 -35.03 -3.14 -5.67
N GLY A 151 -35.69 -2.72 -4.58
CA GLY A 151 -36.39 -1.49 -4.15
C GLY A 151 -37.41 -1.82 -3.04
N GLY A 152 -37.65 -0.89 -2.09
CA GLY A 152 -38.79 -0.85 -1.14
C GLY A 152 -38.63 -1.69 0.15
N VAL A 153 -39.18 -1.38 1.33
CA VAL A 153 -40.09 -0.35 1.86
C VAL A 153 -39.83 -0.26 3.38
N SER A 154 -40.01 0.91 3.98
CA SER A 154 -39.96 1.18 5.42
C SER A 154 -41.15 0.57 6.18
N ASN A 155 -40.92 0.01 7.37
CA ASN A 155 -41.95 0.04 8.42
C ASN A 155 -41.34 0.00 9.83
N SER A 156 -41.79 0.96 10.64
CA SER A 156 -41.57 1.11 12.07
C SER A 156 -42.47 0.16 12.87
N GLY A 157 -41.93 -0.44 13.93
CA GLY A 157 -42.70 -1.20 14.92
C GLY A 157 -41.83 -1.57 16.10
N ASP A 158 -42.14 -0.98 17.25
CA ASP A 158 -41.53 -1.22 18.57
C ASP A 158 -42.16 -2.46 19.23
N SER A 159 -41.35 -3.29 19.88
CA SER A 159 -41.62 -3.93 21.19
C SER A 159 -40.73 -5.16 21.47
N THR A 160 -40.39 -5.27 22.74
CA THR A 160 -39.48 -6.13 23.47
C THR A 160 -39.79 -7.63 23.44
N THR A 161 -38.74 -8.47 23.35
CA THR A 161 -38.48 -9.67 24.18
C THR A 161 -37.13 -10.30 23.80
N GLY A 162 -36.36 -10.74 24.81
CA GLY A 162 -34.94 -11.10 24.69
C GLY A 162 -34.64 -12.45 24.01
N GLY A 163 -33.52 -12.47 23.27
CA GLY A 163 -32.87 -13.65 22.70
C GLY A 163 -31.92 -13.24 21.56
N ASN A 164 -30.60 -13.27 21.83
CA ASN A 164 -29.47 -13.01 20.90
C ASN A 164 -29.71 -11.95 19.81
N SER A 165 -29.41 -10.68 20.12
CA SER A 165 -29.34 -9.65 19.10
C SER A 165 -28.20 -9.97 18.12
N ASN A 166 -28.61 -10.46 16.95
CA ASN A 166 -27.81 -10.54 15.73
C ASN A 166 -27.54 -9.11 15.22
N SER A 167 -26.83 -8.32 16.03
CA SER A 167 -26.36 -6.98 15.69
C SER A 167 -25.39 -7.15 14.53
N ALA A 168 -25.78 -6.68 13.34
CA ALA A 168 -24.89 -6.66 12.19
C ALA A 168 -23.56 -6.00 12.57
N MET A 169 -22.45 -6.70 12.35
CA MET A 169 -21.10 -6.21 12.65
C MET A 169 -20.88 -4.83 12.05
N ARG A 170 -20.25 -3.94 12.82
CA ARG A 170 -19.98 -2.57 12.41
C ARG A 170 -18.53 -2.44 12.00
N PHE A 171 -18.29 -1.81 10.85
CA PHE A 171 -16.94 -1.55 10.39
C PHE A 171 -16.68 -0.06 10.17
N LYS A 172 -15.42 0.32 10.33
CA LYS A 172 -14.92 1.65 10.04
C LYS A 172 -13.83 1.53 8.97
N THR A 173 -13.85 2.40 7.96
CA THR A 173 -12.74 2.52 7.00
C THR A 173 -12.87 3.80 6.16
N THR A 174 -11.74 4.43 5.87
CA THR A 174 -11.65 5.55 4.92
C THR A 174 -11.49 5.07 3.47
N PHE A 175 -11.17 3.78 3.27
CA PHE A 175 -10.95 3.22 1.94
C PHE A 175 -12.26 2.97 1.20
N ARG A 176 -12.25 3.20 -0.12
CA ARG A 176 -13.36 2.92 -1.05
C ARG A 176 -12.86 2.04 -2.19
N ASN A 177 -12.47 0.83 -1.84
CA ASN A 177 -11.90 -0.16 -2.76
C ASN A 177 -12.39 -1.58 -2.38
N THR A 178 -11.68 -2.62 -2.82
CA THR A 178 -12.12 -4.01 -2.59
C THR A 178 -12.35 -4.39 -1.13
N ILE A 179 -11.71 -3.76 -0.14
CA ILE A 179 -12.05 -4.03 1.28
C ILE A 179 -13.45 -3.53 1.63
N TYR A 180 -13.80 -2.32 1.20
CA TYR A 180 -15.12 -1.72 1.43
C TYR A 180 -16.22 -2.59 0.83
N ASP A 181 -16.05 -2.99 -0.42
CA ASP A 181 -17.01 -3.85 -1.12
C ASP A 181 -17.14 -5.23 -0.45
N THR A 182 -16.04 -5.78 0.06
CA THR A 182 -16.04 -7.09 0.73
C THR A 182 -16.80 -7.02 2.05
N LEU A 183 -16.57 -5.99 2.86
CA LEU A 183 -17.25 -5.79 4.14
C LEU A 183 -18.77 -5.61 3.93
N LEU A 184 -19.17 -4.80 2.95
CA LEU A 184 -20.59 -4.64 2.59
C LEU A 184 -21.23 -5.94 2.11
N ARG A 185 -20.53 -6.73 1.29
CA ARG A 185 -21.04 -8.04 0.81
C ARG A 185 -21.21 -9.06 1.92
N ARG A 186 -20.45 -8.98 3.01
CA ARG A 186 -20.66 -9.80 4.21
C ARG A 186 -21.86 -9.36 5.04
N GLY A 187 -22.51 -8.25 4.69
CA GLY A 187 -23.64 -7.69 5.44
C GLY A 187 -23.23 -6.85 6.64
N TRP A 188 -21.96 -6.46 6.73
CA TRP A 188 -21.48 -5.56 7.79
C TRP A 188 -21.90 -4.12 7.49
N LYS A 189 -22.10 -3.32 8.53
CA LYS A 189 -22.60 -1.95 8.44
C LYS A 189 -21.46 -0.96 8.67
N GLU A 190 -21.34 0.03 7.80
CA GLU A 190 -20.37 1.11 8.01
C GLU A 190 -20.82 1.99 9.19
N THR A 191 -19.88 2.36 10.06
CA THR A 191 -20.06 3.39 11.09
C THR A 191 -18.96 4.45 11.00
N THR A 192 -19.31 5.69 11.35
CA THR A 192 -18.36 6.80 11.52
C THR A 192 -18.04 7.08 12.98
N GLU A 193 -18.80 6.51 13.90
CA GLU A 193 -18.65 6.71 15.33
C GLU A 193 -17.50 5.83 15.88
N ASN A 194 -17.38 5.76 17.21
CA ASN A 194 -16.37 4.94 17.90
C ASN A 194 -16.90 3.54 18.24
N ASP A 195 -18.12 3.22 17.82
CA ASP A 195 -18.86 1.98 18.06
C ASP A 195 -18.61 0.92 16.96
N TRP A 196 -17.36 0.67 16.61
CA TRP A 196 -17.00 -0.28 15.55
C TRP A 196 -16.48 -1.60 16.14
N ASP A 197 -16.71 -2.71 15.44
CA ASP A 197 -16.12 -4.03 15.74
C ASP A 197 -14.83 -4.25 14.93
N PHE A 198 -14.79 -3.73 13.71
CA PHE A 198 -13.66 -3.88 12.80
C PHE A 198 -13.24 -2.54 12.20
N TYR A 199 -11.96 -2.19 12.34
CA TYR A 199 -11.39 -1.02 11.68
C TYR A 199 -10.32 -1.44 10.67
N TRP A 200 -10.62 -1.25 9.38
CA TRP A 200 -9.58 -1.19 8.35
C TRP A 200 -9.01 0.22 8.26
N ALA A 201 -7.98 0.47 9.07
CA ALA A 201 -7.31 1.75 9.23
C ALA A 201 -6.18 1.94 8.20
N ASP A 202 -5.87 3.20 7.91
CA ASP A 202 -4.63 3.57 7.23
C ASP A 202 -3.44 3.53 8.22
N ARG A 203 -2.22 3.51 7.68
CA ARG A 203 -1.02 3.38 8.52
C ARG A 203 -0.74 4.64 9.35
N GLU A 204 -1.13 5.81 8.88
CA GLU A 204 -0.87 7.07 9.57
C GLU A 204 -1.70 7.13 10.86
N TYR A 205 -2.98 6.76 10.79
CA TYR A 205 -3.84 6.57 11.95
C TYR A 205 -3.19 5.64 12.99
N ILE A 206 -2.62 4.51 12.55
CA ILE A 206 -2.01 3.53 13.45
C ILE A 206 -0.79 4.09 14.17
N TYR A 207 0.04 4.87 13.47
CA TYR A 207 1.26 5.42 14.05
C TYR A 207 1.04 6.63 14.95
N GLU A 208 -0.02 7.41 14.72
CA GLU A 208 -0.27 8.65 15.45
C GLU A 208 -1.30 8.48 16.58
N LEU A 209 -2.29 7.61 16.39
CA LEU A 209 -3.50 7.60 17.22
C LEU A 209 -3.74 6.29 17.95
N LEU A 210 -3.18 5.16 17.51
CA LEU A 210 -3.46 3.88 18.18
C LEU A 210 -2.95 3.86 19.63
N ASP A 211 -1.89 4.62 19.95
CA ASP A 211 -1.33 4.75 21.31
C ASP A 211 -2.24 5.56 22.26
N THR A 212 -3.17 6.35 21.74
CA THR A 212 -4.09 7.15 22.54
C THR A 212 -5.48 6.51 22.69
N VAL A 213 -5.72 5.39 22.01
CA VAL A 213 -7.02 4.72 21.96
C VAL A 213 -6.98 3.41 22.75
N HIS A 214 -7.95 3.23 23.65
CA HIS A 214 -8.21 1.95 24.30
C HIS A 214 -9.16 1.11 23.44
N LEU A 215 -8.75 -0.11 23.10
CA LEU A 215 -9.56 -1.03 22.29
C LEU A 215 -10.32 -2.03 23.17
N GLU A 216 -11.58 -2.25 22.84
CA GLU A 216 -12.40 -3.29 23.48
C GLU A 216 -11.98 -4.69 23.01
N ASN A 217 -12.27 -5.72 23.81
CA ASN A 217 -11.83 -7.10 23.52
C ASN A 217 -12.37 -7.66 22.19
N SER A 218 -13.55 -7.21 21.76
CA SER A 218 -14.17 -7.58 20.48
C SER A 218 -13.56 -6.86 19.28
N GLN A 219 -12.91 -5.72 19.50
CA GLN A 219 -12.41 -4.87 18.42
C GLN A 219 -11.19 -5.46 17.72
N ARG A 220 -11.13 -5.30 16.40
CA ARG A 220 -9.98 -5.69 15.59
C ARG A 220 -9.53 -4.58 14.63
N VAL A 221 -8.22 -4.49 14.43
CA VAL A 221 -7.57 -3.52 13.53
C VAL A 221 -6.47 -4.21 12.70
N ASN A 222 -6.30 -3.75 11.46
CA ASN A 222 -5.51 -4.42 10.42
C ASN A 222 -4.00 -4.11 10.40
N HIS A 223 -3.43 -3.59 11.50
CA HIS A 223 -2.02 -3.22 11.59
C HIS A 223 -1.46 -3.37 13.00
N TYR A 224 -0.19 -3.77 13.11
CA TYR A 224 0.58 -3.68 14.36
C TYR A 224 1.24 -2.31 14.52
N ARG A 225 1.27 -1.79 15.75
CA ARG A 225 1.83 -0.47 16.12
C ARG A 225 3.22 -0.22 15.52
N ASN A 226 4.12 -1.19 15.62
CA ASN A 226 5.47 -1.12 15.06
C ASN A 226 5.70 -2.03 13.84
N GLY A 227 4.64 -2.34 13.07
CA GLY A 227 4.74 -3.15 11.84
C GLY A 227 5.74 -2.63 10.79
N ARG A 228 6.15 -1.36 10.91
CA ARG A 228 7.23 -0.74 10.11
C ARG A 228 8.57 -1.48 10.22
N GLU A 229 8.82 -2.25 11.29
CA GLU A 229 10.02 -3.07 11.47
C GLU A 229 10.24 -4.08 10.33
N LEU A 230 9.16 -4.55 9.71
CA LEU A 230 9.21 -5.44 8.56
C LEU A 230 9.08 -4.71 7.21
N CYS A 231 8.40 -3.56 7.19
CA CYS A 231 8.00 -2.93 5.92
C CYS A 231 8.91 -1.77 5.49
N ARG A 232 9.58 -1.09 6.42
CA ARG A 232 10.50 0.01 6.07
C ARG A 232 11.83 -0.58 5.60
N LYS A 233 12.32 -0.17 4.44
CA LYS A 233 13.43 -0.84 3.73
C LYS A 233 14.70 -0.99 4.58
N ASP A 234 15.03 0.03 5.36
CA ASP A 234 16.18 0.02 6.27
C ASP A 234 15.97 -0.89 7.49
N LEU A 235 14.79 -0.86 8.11
CA LEU A 235 14.45 -1.70 9.26
C LEU A 235 14.37 -3.18 8.86
N LEU A 236 13.72 -3.49 7.73
CA LEU A 236 13.68 -4.83 7.15
C LEU A 236 15.09 -5.39 7.01
N ILE A 237 15.99 -4.65 6.37
CA ILE A 237 17.37 -5.11 6.13
C ILE A 237 18.15 -5.22 7.43
N LYS A 238 17.98 -4.29 8.37
CA LYS A 238 18.59 -4.37 9.70
C LYS A 238 18.16 -5.65 10.44
N ASN A 239 16.87 -5.98 10.41
CA ASN A 239 16.31 -7.15 11.09
C ASN A 239 16.72 -8.46 10.41
N LEU A 240 16.73 -8.51 9.07
CA LEU A 240 17.24 -9.65 8.31
C LEU A 240 18.74 -9.87 8.52
N LYS A 241 19.57 -8.81 8.53
CA LYS A 241 21.00 -8.89 8.85
C LYS A 241 21.22 -9.42 10.27
N ARG A 242 20.42 -8.99 11.25
CA ARG A 242 20.49 -9.49 12.63
C ARG A 242 20.15 -10.99 12.69
N ALA A 243 19.05 -11.40 12.10
CA ALA A 243 18.63 -12.80 12.07
C ALA A 243 19.68 -13.69 11.37
N LYS A 244 20.22 -13.23 10.24
CA LYS A 244 21.32 -13.91 9.53
C LYS A 244 22.54 -14.13 10.44
N ARG A 245 23.03 -13.07 11.11
CA ARG A 245 24.18 -13.17 12.02
C ARG A 245 23.94 -14.14 13.18
N GLN A 246 22.72 -14.19 13.70
CA GLN A 246 22.36 -15.12 14.77
C GLN A 246 22.38 -16.57 14.27
N MET A 247 21.81 -16.84 13.09
CA MET A 247 21.85 -18.16 12.46
C MET A 247 23.26 -18.60 12.11
N ASP A 248 24.07 -17.72 11.53
CA ASP A 248 25.47 -18.01 11.19
C ASP A 248 26.29 -18.30 12.46
N LYS A 249 26.03 -17.59 13.56
CA LYS A 249 26.68 -17.85 14.86
C LYS A 249 26.29 -19.22 15.41
N LYS A 250 25.01 -19.59 15.35
CA LYS A 250 24.54 -20.93 15.77
C LYS A 250 25.20 -22.03 14.93
N ALA A 251 25.23 -21.88 13.60
CA ALA A 251 25.78 -22.88 12.69
C ALA A 251 27.29 -23.10 12.84
N ARG A 252 28.04 -22.11 13.35
CA ARG A 252 29.48 -22.22 13.63
C ARG A 252 29.80 -22.76 15.02
N SER A 253 28.82 -22.79 15.92
CA SER A 253 29.03 -23.23 17.30
C SER A 253 28.98 -24.74 17.33
N GLU A 254 30.12 -25.38 17.58
CA GLU A 254 30.23 -26.86 17.64
C GLU A 254 29.31 -27.47 18.70
N ASP A 255 29.04 -26.75 19.80
CA ASP A 255 28.14 -27.15 20.89
C ASP A 255 26.65 -26.81 20.66
N ALA A 256 26.30 -26.12 19.57
CA ALA A 256 24.92 -25.70 19.34
C ALA A 256 24.12 -26.77 18.59
N THR A 257 23.23 -27.46 19.30
CA THR A 257 22.19 -28.29 18.66
C THR A 257 21.21 -27.39 17.91
N LEU A 258 21.25 -27.45 16.57
CA LEU A 258 20.27 -26.78 15.73
C LEU A 258 18.89 -27.41 15.96
N SER A 259 17.88 -26.58 16.22
CA SER A 259 16.49 -27.06 16.29
C SER A 259 16.02 -27.57 14.92
N GLU A 260 14.97 -28.38 14.89
CA GLU A 260 14.33 -28.80 13.63
C GLU A 260 13.94 -27.59 12.77
N LEU A 261 13.43 -26.54 13.42
CA LEU A 261 13.13 -25.27 12.78
C LEU A 261 14.39 -24.64 12.16
N ASP A 262 15.51 -24.59 12.90
CA ASP A 262 16.77 -24.02 12.40
C ASP A 262 17.27 -24.79 11.15
N MET A 263 17.11 -26.13 11.11
CA MET A 263 17.46 -26.96 9.96
C MET A 263 16.54 -26.72 8.76
N VAL A 264 15.24 -26.60 8.98
CA VAL A 264 14.24 -26.32 7.92
C VAL A 264 14.44 -24.92 7.34
N LEU A 265 14.70 -23.93 8.19
CA LEU A 265 14.97 -22.57 7.75
C LEU A 265 16.33 -22.54 7.02
N GLY A 266 17.41 -23.01 7.62
CA GLY A 266 18.74 -22.87 7.04
C GLY A 266 19.18 -21.40 6.91
N SER A 267 20.00 -21.09 5.90
CA SER A 267 20.63 -19.76 5.80
C SER A 267 19.67 -18.65 5.39
N TYR A 268 20.02 -17.41 5.75
CA TYR A 268 19.28 -16.19 5.40
C TYR A 268 19.82 -15.55 4.10
N ASP A 269 20.17 -16.35 3.10
CA ASP A 269 20.75 -15.91 1.83
C ASP A 269 19.69 -15.61 0.75
N PHE A 270 18.61 -14.92 1.12
CA PHE A 270 17.46 -14.66 0.25
C PHE A 270 17.17 -13.16 0.03
N PHE A 271 18.06 -12.28 0.49
CA PHE A 271 17.99 -10.85 0.20
C PHE A 271 19.37 -10.40 -0.34
N PRO A 272 19.41 -9.49 -1.32
CA PRO A 272 20.70 -9.09 -1.89
C PRO A 272 21.57 -8.33 -0.88
N VAL A 273 22.89 -8.31 -1.12
CA VAL A 273 23.82 -7.51 -0.32
C VAL A 273 23.36 -6.05 -0.33
N THR A 274 23.20 -5.48 0.86
CA THR A 274 22.51 -4.21 1.05
C THR A 274 23.19 -3.34 2.10
N TYR A 275 23.24 -2.04 1.84
CA TYR A 275 23.79 -1.01 2.71
C TYR A 275 22.83 0.18 2.86
N ILE A 276 22.89 0.89 3.98
CA ILE A 276 22.08 2.07 4.28
C ILE A 276 22.96 3.32 4.22
N LEU A 277 22.70 4.20 3.25
CA LEU A 277 23.43 5.44 3.07
C LEU A 277 22.70 6.64 3.70
N PRO A 278 23.44 7.64 4.21
CA PRO A 278 24.92 7.77 4.14
C PRO A 278 25.70 6.97 5.22
N GLY A 279 25.02 6.35 6.19
CA GLY A 279 25.66 5.77 7.38
C GLY A 279 26.66 4.63 7.12
N GLU A 280 26.42 3.80 6.11
CA GLU A 280 27.26 2.67 5.73
C GLU A 280 28.12 2.94 4.47
N TYR A 281 28.32 4.22 4.09
CA TYR A 281 29.01 4.58 2.83
C TYR A 281 30.42 4.00 2.71
N ALA A 282 31.24 4.10 3.77
CA ALA A 282 32.62 3.61 3.75
C ALA A 282 32.70 2.10 3.46
N ILE A 283 31.89 1.31 4.19
CA ILE A 283 31.83 -0.15 4.04
C ILE A 283 31.22 -0.52 2.68
N PHE A 284 30.23 0.23 2.20
CA PHE A 284 29.69 0.05 0.86
C PHE A 284 30.76 0.28 -0.22
N VAL A 285 31.58 1.32 -0.11
CA VAL A 285 32.64 1.61 -1.10
C VAL A 285 33.68 0.49 -1.16
N GLU A 286 34.06 -0.09 -0.03
CA GLU A 286 34.94 -1.25 0.01
C GLU A 286 34.33 -2.45 -0.72
N GLU A 287 33.06 -2.75 -0.45
CA GLU A 287 32.34 -3.85 -1.11
C GLU A 287 32.20 -3.59 -2.63
N PHE A 288 31.89 -2.34 -3.02
CA PHE A 288 31.75 -1.94 -4.41
C PHE A 288 33.06 -2.13 -5.19
N LYS A 289 34.20 -1.77 -4.57
CA LYS A 289 35.54 -1.97 -5.16
C LYS A 289 35.89 -3.45 -5.30
N ARG A 290 35.51 -4.28 -4.33
CA ARG A 290 35.75 -5.73 -4.37
C ARG A 290 34.88 -6.44 -5.40
N ASN A 291 33.61 -6.06 -5.48
CA ASN A 291 32.58 -6.72 -6.27
C ASN A 291 31.91 -5.74 -7.23
N GLN A 292 32.61 -5.41 -8.32
CA GLN A 292 32.08 -4.55 -9.37
C GLN A 292 30.78 -5.13 -9.97
N GLY A 293 29.88 -4.24 -10.38
CA GLY A 293 28.61 -4.62 -10.97
C GLY A 293 27.56 -3.52 -10.88
N VAL A 294 26.33 -3.88 -11.21
CA VAL A 294 25.18 -2.97 -11.13
C VAL A 294 24.62 -2.97 -9.71
N TRP A 295 24.33 -1.78 -9.22
CA TRP A 295 23.71 -1.55 -7.91
C TRP A 295 22.43 -0.73 -8.10
N ILE A 296 21.48 -0.88 -7.19
CA ILE A 296 20.22 -0.15 -7.20
C ILE A 296 20.09 0.68 -5.92
N MET A 297 19.78 1.96 -6.09
CA MET A 297 19.48 2.89 -5.00
C MET A 297 17.97 3.01 -4.85
N LYS A 298 17.47 2.88 -3.61
CA LYS A 298 16.06 2.98 -3.27
C LYS A 298 15.89 3.93 -2.08
N PRO A 299 15.08 5.00 -2.18
CA PRO A 299 14.78 5.86 -1.05
C PRO A 299 14.02 5.06 0.03
N ILE A 300 14.33 5.31 1.31
CA ILE A 300 13.69 4.60 2.42
C ILE A 300 12.19 4.92 2.50
N GLY A 301 11.84 6.20 2.43
CA GLY A 301 10.48 6.71 2.67
C GLY A 301 9.54 6.74 1.45
N LYS A 302 10.05 6.55 0.23
CA LYS A 302 9.22 6.61 -0.99
C LYS A 302 8.76 5.22 -1.45
N ALA A 303 7.66 5.19 -2.19
CA ALA A 303 7.03 4.00 -2.74
C ALA A 303 6.85 4.10 -4.27
N GLN A 304 6.26 3.06 -4.89
CA GLN A 304 5.85 3.04 -6.30
C GLN A 304 6.99 3.16 -7.33
N GLY A 305 8.25 3.00 -6.91
CA GLY A 305 9.41 3.15 -7.78
C GLY A 305 9.97 4.58 -7.89
N LYS A 306 9.35 5.56 -7.22
CA LYS A 306 9.81 6.96 -7.24
C LYS A 306 11.19 7.09 -6.58
N GLY A 307 12.12 7.75 -7.25
CA GLY A 307 13.50 7.96 -6.79
C GLY A 307 14.41 6.74 -6.89
N ILE A 308 13.95 5.62 -7.47
CA ILE A 308 14.80 4.45 -7.68
C ILE A 308 15.65 4.65 -8.93
N PHE A 309 16.95 4.39 -8.82
CA PHE A 309 17.86 4.40 -9.96
C PHE A 309 18.93 3.32 -9.83
N LEU A 310 19.48 2.92 -10.97
CA LEU A 310 20.60 1.98 -11.03
C LEU A 310 21.89 2.73 -11.32
N PHE A 311 23.01 2.23 -10.81
CA PHE A 311 24.32 2.82 -11.04
C PHE A 311 25.41 1.75 -11.16
N THR A 312 26.48 2.11 -11.84
CA THR A 312 27.66 1.25 -12.11
C THR A 312 28.97 1.94 -11.76
N LYS A 313 28.95 3.23 -11.39
CA LYS A 313 30.13 4.01 -10.99
C LYS A 313 29.83 4.80 -9.72
N LEU A 314 30.81 4.84 -8.80
CA LEU A 314 30.68 5.59 -7.55
C LEU A 314 30.47 7.10 -7.76
N SER A 315 30.94 7.65 -8.88
CA SER A 315 30.73 9.06 -9.22
C SER A 315 29.25 9.42 -9.40
N GLN A 316 28.38 8.44 -9.68
CA GLN A 316 26.93 8.66 -9.81
C GLN A 316 26.22 8.84 -8.47
N ILE A 317 26.93 8.58 -7.36
CA ILE A 317 26.39 8.66 -6.00
C ILE A 317 27.27 9.53 -5.08
N SER A 318 28.03 10.46 -5.68
CA SER A 318 28.93 11.36 -4.94
C SER A 318 28.21 12.17 -3.87
N ASP A 319 26.93 12.46 -4.07
CA ASP A 319 26.15 13.32 -3.18
C ASP A 319 25.86 12.63 -1.83
N TRP A 320 25.95 11.30 -1.78
CA TRP A 320 25.82 10.51 -0.54
C TRP A 320 27.16 10.27 0.16
N ARG A 321 28.26 10.90 -0.29
CA ARG A 321 29.63 10.71 0.23
C ARG A 321 29.88 11.44 1.55
N THR A 322 29.15 12.50 1.90
CA THR A 322 29.57 13.43 2.97
C THR A 322 28.50 13.80 4.01
N ASP A 323 28.90 13.51 5.26
CA ASP A 323 28.59 14.09 6.58
C ASP A 323 27.19 13.98 7.20
N PHE A 324 27.11 13.08 8.20
CA PHE A 324 26.15 13.11 9.33
C PHE A 324 26.33 14.33 10.26
N ARG A 325 27.26 15.26 9.95
CA ARG A 325 27.41 16.50 10.72
C ARG A 325 26.26 17.42 10.35
N TRP A 326 25.30 17.53 11.27
CA TRP A 326 24.26 18.55 11.20
C TRP A 326 24.92 19.92 10.94
N ARG A 327 24.53 20.54 9.82
CA ARG A 327 24.82 21.93 9.51
C ARG A 327 23.48 22.61 9.29
N PRO A 328 23.27 23.83 9.80
CA PRO A 328 22.03 24.59 9.59
C PRO A 328 21.67 24.75 8.10
N GLU A 329 22.68 24.70 7.22
CA GLU A 329 22.60 24.95 5.78
C GLU A 329 22.44 23.68 4.92
N ASN A 330 22.65 22.49 5.50
CA ASN A 330 22.53 21.23 4.75
C ASN A 330 21.06 20.78 4.77
N GLN A 331 20.41 20.75 3.60
CA GLN A 331 19.22 19.91 3.41
C GLN A 331 19.51 18.52 3.98
N GLN A 332 18.60 17.98 4.80
CA GLN A 332 18.72 16.61 5.30
C GLN A 332 18.94 15.67 4.11
N VAL A 333 20.12 15.05 4.03
CA VAL A 333 20.43 14.10 2.96
C VAL A 333 19.42 12.97 3.04
N GLU A 334 18.59 12.83 2.00
CA GLU A 334 17.59 11.77 1.93
C GLU A 334 18.30 10.42 2.08
N MET A 335 17.81 9.59 3.00
CA MET A 335 18.41 8.29 3.29
C MET A 335 18.00 7.26 2.23
N TYR A 336 18.98 6.46 1.79
CA TYR A 336 18.79 5.46 0.75
C TYR A 336 19.27 4.09 1.19
N VAL A 337 18.61 3.07 0.66
CA VAL A 337 19.10 1.70 0.65
C VAL A 337 19.82 1.47 -0.67
N VAL A 338 21.09 1.08 -0.60
CA VAL A 338 21.91 0.65 -1.73
C VAL A 338 21.99 -0.86 -1.72
N GLN A 339 21.57 -1.50 -2.81
CA GLN A 339 21.43 -2.94 -2.87
C GLN A 339 22.07 -3.48 -4.15
N ARG A 340 22.72 -4.65 -4.07
CA ARG A 340 23.26 -5.34 -5.25
C ARG A 340 22.10 -5.66 -6.19
N TYR A 341 22.21 -5.26 -7.44
CA TYR A 341 21.17 -5.52 -8.43
C TYR A 341 21.22 -6.99 -8.88
N ILE A 342 20.05 -7.63 -8.95
CA ILE A 342 19.91 -8.99 -9.50
C ILE A 342 19.95 -8.87 -11.03
N SER A 343 21.14 -9.02 -11.60
CA SER A 343 21.39 -8.83 -13.04
C SER A 343 20.95 -9.99 -13.92
N SER A 344 20.72 -11.17 -13.34
CA SER A 344 20.25 -12.36 -14.07
C SER A 344 18.89 -12.84 -13.55
N PRO A 345 17.81 -12.05 -13.72
CA PRO A 345 16.47 -12.48 -13.33
C PRO A 345 15.98 -13.61 -14.23
N TYR A 346 15.09 -14.46 -13.71
CA TYR A 346 14.33 -15.39 -14.54
C TYR A 346 13.40 -14.60 -15.47
N LEU A 347 13.44 -14.92 -16.76
CA LEU A 347 12.68 -14.21 -17.79
C LEU A 347 11.57 -15.10 -18.36
N VAL A 348 10.40 -14.50 -18.60
CA VAL A 348 9.33 -15.10 -19.42
C VAL A 348 9.16 -14.24 -20.67
N GLY A 349 9.27 -14.86 -21.85
CA GLY A 349 9.20 -14.12 -23.11
C GLY A 349 10.28 -13.03 -23.24
N GLY A 350 11.41 -13.16 -22.52
CA GLY A 350 12.47 -12.15 -22.46
C GLY A 350 12.15 -10.94 -21.58
N LYS A 351 11.06 -10.96 -20.80
CA LYS A 351 10.65 -9.87 -19.91
C LYS A 351 10.93 -10.21 -18.46
N LYS A 352 11.31 -9.18 -17.69
CA LYS A 352 11.55 -9.28 -16.26
C LYS A 352 10.22 -9.21 -15.52
N PHE A 353 10.13 -9.89 -14.37
CA PHE A 353 8.98 -9.78 -13.49
C PHE A 353 9.36 -9.91 -12.01
N ASP A 354 8.46 -9.48 -11.15
CA ASP A 354 8.41 -9.84 -9.74
C ASP A 354 7.07 -10.50 -9.42
N LEU A 355 7.01 -11.23 -8.31
CA LEU A 355 5.80 -11.82 -7.76
C LEU A 355 5.25 -10.93 -6.64
N ARG A 356 3.95 -10.61 -6.73
CA ARG A 356 3.14 -10.12 -5.62
C ARG A 356 2.42 -11.29 -4.97
N LEU A 357 2.80 -11.60 -3.74
CA LEU A 357 2.19 -12.64 -2.89
C LEU A 357 1.58 -12.01 -1.64
N TYR A 358 0.65 -12.73 -0.99
CA TYR A 358 -0.06 -12.23 0.18
C TYR A 358 0.12 -13.18 1.36
N ALA A 359 0.51 -12.62 2.50
CA ALA A 359 0.70 -13.34 3.75
C ALA A 359 -0.10 -12.65 4.86
N LEU A 360 -0.97 -13.40 5.53
CA LEU A 360 -1.70 -12.94 6.70
C LEU A 360 -0.99 -13.40 7.97
N VAL A 361 -0.74 -12.48 8.88
CA VAL A 361 -0.34 -12.77 10.25
C VAL A 361 -1.54 -12.47 11.14
N SER A 362 -2.19 -13.51 11.66
CA SER A 362 -3.32 -13.38 12.59
C SER A 362 -2.86 -13.01 13.99
N SER A 363 -1.65 -13.44 14.38
CA SER A 363 -1.04 -13.13 15.67
C SER A 363 0.48 -13.25 15.58
N PHE A 364 1.22 -12.42 16.34
CA PHE A 364 2.66 -12.60 16.57
C PHE A 364 2.94 -13.37 17.88
N PHE A 365 1.92 -13.57 18.72
CA PHE A 365 2.04 -14.30 19.97
C PHE A 365 0.74 -15.06 20.32
N PRO A 366 0.66 -16.37 20.04
CA PRO A 366 1.64 -17.15 19.26
C PRO A 366 1.72 -16.69 17.80
N LEU A 367 2.87 -16.88 17.16
CA LEU A 367 3.07 -16.54 15.75
C LEU A 367 2.27 -17.50 14.85
N GLU A 368 1.36 -16.94 14.06
CA GLU A 368 0.54 -17.66 13.09
C GLU A 368 0.63 -16.98 11.74
N ILE A 369 1.04 -17.74 10.72
CA ILE A 369 1.28 -17.23 9.37
C ILE A 369 0.47 -18.05 8.37
N TYR A 370 -0.38 -17.37 7.62
CA TYR A 370 -1.14 -17.92 6.51
C TYR A 370 -0.64 -17.34 5.19
N LEU A 371 -0.45 -18.17 4.16
CA LEU A 371 -0.16 -17.72 2.81
C LEU A 371 -1.38 -17.89 1.91
N PHE A 372 -1.72 -16.84 1.17
CA PHE A 372 -2.75 -16.95 0.15
C PHE A 372 -2.20 -17.66 -1.09
N ARG A 373 -2.92 -18.66 -1.60
CA ARG A 373 -2.54 -19.43 -2.79
C ARG A 373 -2.58 -18.60 -4.08
N GLY A 374 -3.36 -17.52 -4.08
CA GLY A 374 -3.44 -16.57 -5.17
C GLY A 374 -2.36 -15.49 -5.13
N GLY A 375 -2.11 -14.87 -6.27
CA GLY A 375 -1.16 -13.78 -6.43
C GLY A 375 -0.99 -13.44 -7.90
N PHE A 376 -0.04 -12.57 -8.22
CA PHE A 376 0.26 -12.27 -9.61
C PHE A 376 1.72 -11.86 -9.82
N ALA A 377 2.24 -12.19 -10.99
CA ALA A 377 3.50 -11.67 -11.49
C ALA A 377 3.29 -10.33 -12.19
N ARG A 378 4.15 -9.34 -11.93
CA ARG A 378 4.15 -8.03 -12.57
C ARG A 378 5.31 -7.94 -13.54
N PHE A 379 5.00 -7.81 -14.83
CA PHE A 379 5.98 -7.79 -15.91
C PHE A 379 6.41 -6.38 -16.27
N THR A 380 7.66 -6.26 -16.74
CA THR A 380 8.10 -5.10 -17.52
C THR A 380 7.46 -5.10 -18.90
N ASN A 381 7.20 -3.93 -19.47
CA ASN A 381 6.70 -3.82 -20.84
C ASN A 381 7.80 -4.10 -21.86
N SER A 382 9.02 -3.66 -21.56
CA SER A 382 10.22 -3.88 -22.39
C SER A 382 10.88 -5.23 -22.10
N ARG A 383 11.57 -5.76 -23.12
CA ARG A 383 12.47 -6.91 -22.94
C ARG A 383 13.63 -6.51 -22.03
N TYR A 384 14.06 -7.44 -21.21
CA TYR A 384 15.18 -7.26 -20.30
C TYR A 384 16.49 -7.16 -21.06
N SER A 385 17.36 -6.24 -20.66
CA SER A 385 18.69 -6.02 -21.23
C SER A 385 19.65 -5.64 -20.11
N ASN A 386 20.88 -6.15 -20.19
CA ASN A 386 21.99 -5.76 -19.29
C ASN A 386 22.99 -4.83 -19.98
N ASN A 387 22.70 -4.36 -21.19
CA ASN A 387 23.60 -3.47 -21.92
C ASN A 387 23.79 -2.16 -21.14
N HIS A 388 25.01 -1.62 -21.12
CA HIS A 388 25.32 -0.40 -20.38
C HIS A 388 24.44 0.81 -20.77
N SER A 389 24.02 0.89 -22.03
CA SER A 389 23.08 1.91 -22.53
C SER A 389 21.71 1.85 -21.87
N ASP A 390 21.32 0.66 -21.42
CA ASP A 390 19.95 0.35 -21.01
C ASP A 390 19.78 0.37 -19.49
N ILE A 391 20.87 0.34 -18.72
CA ILE A 391 20.85 0.30 -17.24
C ILE A 391 20.10 1.50 -16.62
N ALA A 392 20.17 2.67 -17.25
CA ALA A 392 19.45 3.86 -16.79
C ALA A 392 17.94 3.82 -17.11
N ASN A 393 17.49 2.91 -17.98
CA ASN A 393 16.11 2.83 -18.41
C ASN A 393 15.25 2.08 -17.39
N SER A 394 14.49 2.84 -16.59
CA SER A 394 13.61 2.31 -15.56
C SER A 394 12.52 1.36 -16.10
N PHE A 395 12.08 1.51 -17.35
CA PHE A 395 11.06 0.63 -17.96
C PHE A 395 11.55 -0.81 -18.18
N ILE A 396 12.86 -1.01 -18.32
CA ILE A 396 13.50 -2.33 -18.47
C ILE A 396 13.73 -2.99 -17.11
N HIS A 397 14.00 -2.17 -16.08
CA HIS A 397 14.56 -2.67 -14.83
C HIS A 397 13.60 -2.64 -13.63
N LEU A 398 12.53 -1.81 -13.67
CA LEU A 398 11.52 -1.67 -12.62
C LEU A 398 10.17 -2.24 -13.07
N THR A 399 9.58 -3.11 -12.26
CA THR A 399 8.32 -3.81 -12.56
C THR A 399 7.07 -3.10 -11.98
N ASN A 400 7.26 -2.02 -11.23
CA ASN A 400 6.18 -1.28 -10.59
C ASN A 400 5.17 -0.77 -11.63
N VAL A 401 3.89 -1.07 -11.42
CA VAL A 401 2.80 -0.65 -12.33
C VAL A 401 2.77 0.87 -12.54
N ALA A 402 3.09 1.67 -11.52
CA ALA A 402 3.14 3.13 -11.63
C ALA A 402 4.19 3.60 -12.66
N VAL A 403 5.35 2.92 -12.73
CA VAL A 403 6.38 3.18 -13.74
C VAL A 403 5.92 2.62 -15.09
N GLN A 404 5.35 1.42 -15.13
CA GLN A 404 4.98 0.78 -16.39
C GLN A 404 3.77 1.42 -17.09
N LYS A 405 2.87 2.07 -16.35
CA LYS A 405 1.70 2.78 -16.91
C LYS A 405 2.07 3.98 -17.77
N THR A 406 3.24 4.59 -17.57
CA THR A 406 3.68 5.75 -18.35
C THR A 406 4.33 5.36 -19.68
N SER A 407 4.55 4.07 -19.94
CA SER A 407 5.07 3.64 -21.24
C SER A 407 3.96 3.57 -22.29
N GLU A 408 4.27 3.97 -23.51
CA GLU A 408 3.34 3.94 -24.66
C GLU A 408 2.78 2.53 -24.95
N ASN A 409 3.55 1.48 -24.65
CA ASN A 409 3.19 0.08 -24.91
C ASN A 409 2.43 -0.60 -23.75
N TYR A 410 1.87 0.16 -22.80
CA TYR A 410 1.16 -0.41 -21.65
C TYR A 410 -0.18 -1.04 -22.08
N ASN A 411 -0.29 -2.36 -21.96
CA ASN A 411 -1.54 -3.05 -22.22
C ASN A 411 -2.50 -2.86 -21.03
N LYS A 412 -3.48 -1.95 -21.20
CA LYS A 412 -4.50 -1.65 -20.18
C LYS A 412 -5.45 -2.82 -19.86
N GLN A 413 -5.63 -3.79 -20.77
CA GLN A 413 -6.53 -4.92 -20.57
C GLN A 413 -5.95 -5.97 -19.60
N HIS A 414 -4.66 -6.31 -19.74
CA HIS A 414 -3.98 -7.26 -18.86
C HIS A 414 -3.18 -6.59 -17.74
N GLY A 415 -2.91 -5.29 -17.86
CA GLY A 415 -2.22 -4.48 -16.86
C GLY A 415 -0.76 -4.86 -16.59
N GLY A 416 -0.15 -5.68 -17.46
CA GLY A 416 1.18 -6.28 -17.26
C GLY A 416 1.20 -7.34 -16.15
N LYS A 417 0.04 -7.87 -15.75
CA LYS A 417 -0.08 -8.88 -14.69
C LYS A 417 -0.34 -10.26 -15.28
N TRP A 418 0.28 -11.27 -14.69
CA TRP A 418 -0.06 -12.67 -14.96
C TRP A 418 -0.40 -13.39 -13.66
N ASP A 419 -1.51 -14.10 -13.66
CA ASP A 419 -1.95 -14.89 -12.51
C ASP A 419 -0.87 -15.91 -12.08
N LEU A 420 -0.69 -16.04 -10.76
CA LEU A 420 0.37 -16.87 -10.17
C LEU A 420 0.21 -18.36 -10.51
N ARG A 421 -1.02 -18.88 -10.56
CA ARG A 421 -1.29 -20.28 -10.89
C ARG A 421 -0.88 -20.55 -12.34
N ASN A 422 -1.24 -19.66 -13.26
CA ASN A 422 -0.84 -19.78 -14.67
C ASN A 422 0.68 -19.69 -14.85
N LEU A 423 1.35 -18.77 -14.15
CA LEU A 423 2.80 -18.70 -14.16
C LEU A 423 3.43 -19.98 -13.62
N LYS A 424 2.93 -20.52 -12.49
CA LYS A 424 3.42 -21.77 -11.91
C LYS A 424 3.28 -22.92 -12.90
N LEU A 425 2.13 -23.08 -13.57
CA LEU A 425 1.91 -24.11 -14.58
C LEU A 425 2.89 -23.97 -15.76
N TYR A 426 3.11 -22.76 -16.27
CA TYR A 426 4.10 -22.51 -17.31
C TYR A 426 5.52 -22.87 -16.87
N MET A 427 5.91 -22.53 -15.64
CA MET A 427 7.22 -22.87 -15.12
C MET A 427 7.36 -24.40 -14.94
N MET A 428 6.30 -25.08 -14.48
CA MET A 428 6.28 -26.54 -14.32
C MET A 428 6.42 -27.24 -15.68
N SER A 429 5.75 -26.75 -16.73
CA SER A 429 5.92 -27.32 -18.07
C SER A 429 7.33 -27.13 -18.63
N LYS A 430 8.07 -26.11 -18.19
CA LYS A 430 9.42 -25.82 -18.66
C LYS A 430 10.53 -26.50 -17.86
N HIS A 431 10.37 -26.61 -16.53
CA HIS A 431 11.44 -27.07 -15.61
C HIS A 431 11.11 -28.34 -14.85
N GLY A 432 9.91 -28.90 -15.03
CA GLY A 432 9.41 -30.04 -14.28
C GLY A 432 8.72 -29.66 -12.96
N PRO A 433 7.74 -30.45 -12.51
CA PRO A 433 6.95 -30.15 -11.32
C PRO A 433 7.76 -30.15 -10.03
N GLU A 434 8.73 -31.05 -9.86
CA GLU A 434 9.53 -31.18 -8.63
C GLU A 434 10.34 -29.91 -8.36
N ARG A 435 11.05 -29.41 -9.38
CA ARG A 435 11.92 -28.22 -9.27
C ARG A 435 11.11 -26.97 -8.96
N ILE A 436 9.93 -26.83 -9.57
CA ILE A 436 9.06 -25.68 -9.32
C ILE A 436 8.34 -25.78 -7.98
N ASN A 437 7.92 -26.96 -7.55
CA ASN A 437 7.37 -27.13 -6.21
C ASN A 437 8.42 -26.80 -5.13
N LYS A 438 9.69 -27.18 -5.35
CA LYS A 438 10.81 -26.75 -4.49
C LYS A 438 10.96 -25.23 -4.45
N LEU A 439 10.95 -24.56 -5.60
CA LEU A 439 11.00 -23.09 -5.67
C LEU A 439 9.88 -22.43 -4.86
N PHE A 440 8.63 -22.89 -5.02
CA PHE A 440 7.50 -22.32 -4.28
C PHE A 440 7.57 -22.60 -2.78
N TYR A 441 8.15 -23.74 -2.37
CA TYR A 441 8.47 -24.00 -0.97
C TYR A 441 9.57 -23.08 -0.44
N GLU A 442 10.62 -22.82 -1.23
CA GLU A 442 11.66 -21.84 -0.86
C GLU A 442 11.09 -20.41 -0.74
N ILE A 443 10.14 -20.04 -1.59
CA ILE A 443 9.38 -18.77 -1.48
C ILE A 443 8.61 -18.71 -0.14
N GLN A 444 7.93 -19.78 0.25
CA GLN A 444 7.25 -19.87 1.55
C GLN A 444 8.27 -19.68 2.70
N LEU A 445 9.43 -20.34 2.63
CA LEU A 445 10.48 -20.20 3.63
C LEU A 445 11.04 -18.77 3.69
N VAL A 446 11.18 -18.07 2.56
CA VAL A 446 11.58 -16.65 2.53
C VAL A 446 10.61 -15.79 3.34
N ILE A 447 9.30 -15.99 3.15
CA ILE A 447 8.27 -15.26 3.87
C ILE A 447 8.34 -15.57 5.38
N ILE A 448 8.38 -16.85 5.74
CA ILE A 448 8.48 -17.30 7.14
C ILE A 448 9.73 -16.71 7.83
N LYS A 449 10.91 -16.82 7.20
CA LYS A 449 12.17 -16.26 7.74
C LYS A 449 12.09 -14.76 7.96
N SER A 450 11.48 -14.03 7.04
CA SER A 450 11.33 -12.58 7.18
C SER A 450 10.46 -12.21 8.39
N LEU A 451 9.36 -12.95 8.63
CA LEU A 451 8.48 -12.74 9.77
C LEU A 451 9.12 -13.15 11.10
N LEU A 452 9.83 -14.27 11.13
CA LEU A 452 10.62 -14.69 12.30
C LEU A 452 11.71 -13.68 12.65
N SER A 453 12.26 -12.95 11.67
CA SER A 453 13.28 -11.92 11.94
C SER A 453 12.76 -10.74 12.78
N VAL A 454 11.44 -10.53 12.80
CA VAL A 454 10.76 -9.45 13.53
C VAL A 454 9.86 -9.93 14.67
N GLU A 455 9.62 -11.24 14.81
CA GLU A 455 8.73 -11.84 15.81
C GLU A 455 8.95 -11.26 17.22
N LYS A 456 10.20 -11.20 17.68
CA LYS A 456 10.55 -10.69 19.02
C LYS A 456 10.59 -9.16 19.14
N ILE A 457 10.43 -8.44 18.03
CA ILE A 457 10.44 -6.97 17.98
C ILE A 457 9.03 -6.43 17.92
N ILE A 458 8.15 -7.09 17.15
CA ILE A 458 6.78 -6.62 16.98
C ILE A 458 6.08 -6.61 18.34
N MET A 459 5.47 -5.46 18.65
CA MET A 459 4.64 -5.29 19.83
C MET A 459 3.34 -6.02 19.57
N ASN A 460 3.25 -7.24 20.10
CA ASN A 460 2.05 -8.04 19.94
C ASN A 460 0.86 -7.40 20.67
N ASP A 461 -0.26 -7.35 19.97
CA ASP A 461 -1.53 -6.87 20.50
C ASP A 461 -2.61 -7.78 19.91
N LYS A 462 -3.46 -8.36 20.77
CA LYS A 462 -4.49 -9.33 20.37
C LYS A 462 -5.57 -8.72 19.48
N HIS A 463 -5.70 -7.39 19.48
CA HIS A 463 -6.64 -6.67 18.63
C HIS A 463 -6.10 -6.51 17.20
N CYS A 464 -4.82 -6.77 16.99
CA CYS A 464 -4.13 -6.49 15.73
C CYS A 464 -3.88 -7.77 14.94
N PHE A 465 -4.05 -7.67 13.62
CA PHE A 465 -3.60 -8.64 12.63
C PHE A 465 -2.97 -7.87 11.47
N GLU A 466 -2.31 -8.55 10.54
CA GLU A 466 -1.78 -7.85 9.37
C GLU A 466 -1.73 -8.68 8.08
N LEU A 467 -2.19 -8.07 6.98
CA LEU A 467 -2.11 -8.63 5.64
C LEU A 467 -0.95 -7.99 4.85
N TYR A 468 0.17 -8.71 4.76
CA TYR A 468 1.35 -8.27 4.05
C TYR A 468 1.30 -8.61 2.55
N GLY A 469 1.74 -7.67 1.72
CA GLY A 469 2.11 -7.92 0.33
C GLY A 469 3.61 -8.12 0.18
N TYR A 470 4.02 -9.31 -0.25
CA TYR A 470 5.40 -9.67 -0.49
C TYR A 470 5.78 -9.48 -1.96
N ASP A 471 6.93 -8.85 -2.19
CA ASP A 471 7.52 -8.69 -3.51
C ASP A 471 8.77 -9.58 -3.62
N ILE A 472 8.68 -10.62 -4.46
CA ILE A 472 9.74 -11.62 -4.61
C ILE A 472 10.18 -11.69 -6.07
N MET A 473 11.48 -11.68 -6.30
CA MET A 473 12.07 -11.94 -7.62
C MET A 473 12.62 -13.35 -7.68
N ILE A 474 12.58 -13.97 -8.86
CA ILE A 474 13.23 -15.26 -9.11
C ILE A 474 14.41 -15.00 -10.05
N ASP A 475 15.58 -15.55 -9.74
CA ASP A 475 16.74 -15.48 -10.63
C ASP A 475 16.79 -16.64 -11.63
N GLU A 476 17.72 -16.58 -12.59
CA GLU A 476 17.89 -17.59 -13.63
C GLU A 476 18.11 -19.02 -13.11
N ASN A 477 18.62 -19.15 -11.88
CA ASN A 477 18.86 -20.43 -11.22
C ASN A 477 17.64 -20.98 -10.47
N LEU A 478 16.51 -20.25 -10.54
CA LEU A 478 15.29 -20.49 -9.79
C LEU A 478 15.49 -20.30 -8.28
N LYS A 479 16.30 -19.33 -7.88
CA LYS A 479 16.39 -18.91 -6.46
C LYS A 479 15.46 -17.72 -6.20
N PRO A 480 14.65 -17.74 -5.13
CA PRO A 480 13.81 -16.61 -4.75
C PRO A 480 14.58 -15.56 -3.94
N TRP A 481 14.30 -14.29 -4.23
CA TRP A 481 14.89 -13.11 -3.60
C TRP A 481 13.80 -12.17 -3.09
N LEU A 482 13.83 -11.85 -1.79
CA LEU A 482 12.96 -10.84 -1.20
C LEU A 482 13.38 -9.44 -1.64
N LEU A 483 12.45 -8.68 -2.21
CA LEU A 483 12.67 -7.30 -2.63
C LEU A 483 12.15 -6.28 -1.62
N GLU A 484 10.90 -6.46 -1.17
CA GLU A 484 10.21 -5.61 -0.20
C GLU A 484 9.01 -6.34 0.42
N VAL A 485 8.55 -5.84 1.57
CA VAL A 485 7.32 -6.25 2.26
C VAL A 485 6.45 -5.02 2.47
N ASN A 486 5.17 -5.12 2.15
CA ASN A 486 4.22 -4.01 2.21
C ASN A 486 3.10 -4.32 3.22
N ALA A 487 3.01 -3.56 4.31
CA ALA A 487 1.93 -3.60 5.31
C ALA A 487 0.55 -3.27 4.72
N SER A 488 0.50 -2.39 3.72
CA SER A 488 -0.74 -1.98 3.05
C SER A 488 -0.62 -2.25 1.56
N PRO A 489 -0.69 -3.53 1.12
CA PRO A 489 -0.68 -3.81 -0.30
C PRO A 489 -1.87 -3.12 -0.98
N SER A 490 -1.67 -2.60 -2.19
CA SER A 490 -2.75 -1.93 -2.92
C SER A 490 -3.95 -2.86 -3.13
N LEU A 491 -5.08 -2.49 -2.53
CA LEU A 491 -6.38 -3.17 -2.65
C LEU A 491 -7.28 -2.57 -3.75
N SER A 492 -6.80 -1.55 -4.48
CA SER A 492 -7.48 -1.05 -5.67
C SER A 492 -7.30 -2.04 -6.81
N ALA A 493 -8.38 -2.40 -7.49
CA ALA A 493 -8.35 -3.34 -8.60
C ALA A 493 -8.44 -2.61 -9.95
N ASN A 494 -7.55 -2.95 -10.88
CA ASN A 494 -7.55 -2.35 -12.22
C ASN A 494 -8.22 -3.26 -13.28
N THR A 495 -8.46 -4.52 -12.95
CA THR A 495 -9.09 -5.53 -13.83
C THR A 495 -10.10 -6.35 -13.04
N SER A 496 -11.06 -6.97 -13.73
CA SER A 496 -12.05 -7.85 -13.09
C SER A 496 -11.39 -9.03 -12.37
N SER A 497 -10.33 -9.61 -12.93
CA SER A 497 -9.55 -10.68 -12.29
C SER A 497 -8.85 -10.22 -11.00
N ASP A 498 -8.24 -9.03 -10.99
CA ASP A 498 -7.60 -8.44 -9.80
C ASP A 498 -8.65 -8.13 -8.73
N TYR A 499 -9.84 -7.70 -9.13
CA TYR A 499 -10.97 -7.44 -8.24
C TYR A 499 -11.47 -8.73 -7.57
N GLN A 500 -11.71 -9.78 -8.35
CA GLN A 500 -12.15 -11.07 -7.83
C GLN A 500 -11.10 -11.70 -6.89
N LEU A 501 -9.82 -11.66 -7.28
CA LEU A 501 -8.72 -12.15 -6.44
C LEU A 501 -8.69 -11.43 -5.09
N LYS A 502 -8.77 -10.11 -5.09
CA LYS A 502 -8.69 -9.30 -3.87
C LYS A 502 -9.93 -9.46 -2.99
N CYS A 503 -11.14 -9.40 -3.55
CA CYS A 503 -12.35 -9.62 -2.78
C CYS A 503 -12.39 -11.04 -2.17
N GLY A 504 -12.01 -12.07 -2.94
CA GLY A 504 -11.93 -13.44 -2.44
C GLY A 504 -10.91 -13.57 -1.30
N MET A 505 -9.70 -13.06 -1.50
CA MET A 505 -8.66 -13.03 -0.47
C MET A 505 -9.12 -12.30 0.79
N LEU A 506 -9.73 -11.12 0.68
CA LEU A 506 -10.19 -10.36 1.84
C LEU A 506 -11.33 -11.06 2.56
N ASN A 507 -12.23 -11.72 1.83
CA ASN A 507 -13.29 -12.52 2.42
C ASN A 507 -12.73 -13.69 3.23
N ASP A 508 -11.81 -14.46 2.64
CA ASP A 508 -11.20 -15.62 3.29
C ASP A 508 -10.33 -15.21 4.49
N MET A 509 -9.69 -14.04 4.41
CA MET A 509 -8.96 -13.44 5.53
C MET A 509 -9.91 -13.10 6.68
N LEU A 510 -11.09 -12.54 6.41
CA LEU A 510 -12.08 -12.25 7.45
C LEU A 510 -12.63 -13.54 8.09
N ASP A 511 -12.75 -14.63 7.32
CA ASP A 511 -13.04 -15.96 7.87
C ASP A 511 -11.91 -16.43 8.79
N ILE A 512 -10.64 -16.09 8.51
CA ILE A 512 -9.52 -16.41 9.40
C ILE A 512 -9.59 -15.63 10.72
N ILE A 513 -9.82 -14.31 10.64
CA ILE A 513 -9.92 -13.44 11.83
C ILE A 513 -11.12 -13.81 12.70
N ASP A 514 -12.19 -14.30 12.08
CA ASP A 514 -13.37 -14.89 12.72
C ASP A 514 -14.09 -13.99 13.73
N LEU A 515 -14.28 -12.72 13.36
CA LEU A 515 -15.07 -11.75 14.15
C LEU A 515 -16.53 -12.18 14.39
N GLU A 516 -17.04 -13.06 13.54
CA GLU A 516 -18.41 -13.56 13.59
C GLU A 516 -18.54 -14.85 14.42
N ASN A 517 -17.44 -15.31 15.05
CA ASN A 517 -17.36 -16.53 15.86
C ASN A 517 -17.97 -17.75 15.17
N ARG A 518 -17.64 -17.94 13.88
CA ARG A 518 -18.12 -19.05 13.06
C ARG A 518 -17.26 -20.30 13.24
N LYS A 519 -16.04 -20.18 13.79
CA LYS A 519 -15.16 -21.32 14.00
C LYS A 519 -15.46 -22.03 15.33
N PRO A 520 -15.28 -23.36 15.39
CA PRO A 520 -15.23 -24.07 16.67
C PRO A 520 -14.05 -23.56 17.50
N GLU A 521 -14.28 -23.26 18.78
CA GLU A 521 -13.21 -22.85 19.70
C GLU A 521 -12.10 -23.91 19.76
N GLY A 522 -10.85 -23.45 19.69
CA GLY A 522 -9.66 -24.31 19.84
C GLY A 522 -9.23 -25.09 18.59
N VAL A 523 -9.88 -24.90 17.44
CA VAL A 523 -9.49 -25.58 16.18
C VAL A 523 -8.73 -24.62 15.26
N VAL A 524 -7.43 -24.84 15.13
CA VAL A 524 -6.61 -24.18 14.11
C VAL A 524 -6.90 -24.84 12.75
N GLN A 525 -7.45 -24.07 11.83
CA GLN A 525 -7.76 -24.56 10.48
C GLN A 525 -6.54 -24.39 9.58
N GLU A 526 -5.99 -25.50 9.09
CA GLU A 526 -4.82 -25.48 8.19
C GLU A 526 -5.15 -24.87 6.82
N HIS A 527 -6.41 -24.93 6.39
CA HIS A 527 -6.89 -24.41 5.12
C HIS A 527 -8.18 -23.62 5.32
N VAL A 528 -8.16 -22.33 4.99
CA VAL A 528 -9.34 -21.44 5.09
C VAL A 528 -9.47 -20.66 3.79
N GLY A 529 -10.50 -20.98 3.01
CA GLY A 529 -10.67 -20.42 1.67
C GLY A 529 -9.40 -20.61 0.82
N GLY A 530 -8.85 -19.52 0.28
CA GLY A 530 -7.59 -19.52 -0.48
C GLY A 530 -6.32 -19.48 0.36
N PHE A 531 -6.39 -19.40 1.70
CA PHE A 531 -5.23 -19.37 2.59
C PHE A 531 -4.85 -20.76 3.10
N ASP A 532 -3.54 -21.00 3.17
CA ASP A 532 -2.94 -22.15 3.82
C ASP A 532 -2.11 -21.69 5.03
N LEU A 533 -2.29 -22.32 6.19
CA LEU A 533 -1.44 -22.12 7.35
C LEU A 533 -0.05 -22.70 7.06
N VAL A 534 0.99 -21.87 7.10
CA VAL A 534 2.36 -22.27 6.79
C VAL A 534 3.27 -22.34 8.00
N LEU A 535 2.90 -21.64 9.07
CA LEU A 535 3.57 -21.70 10.35
C LEU A 535 2.56 -21.44 11.46
N ALA A 536 2.57 -22.30 12.47
CA ALA A 536 1.88 -22.07 13.73
C ALA A 536 2.85 -22.30 14.88
N ALA A 537 2.79 -21.41 15.86
CA ALA A 537 3.54 -21.53 17.08
C ALA A 537 2.64 -21.90 18.26
N ASN A 538 3.16 -22.64 19.22
CA ASN A 538 2.46 -22.89 20.48
C ASN A 538 2.78 -21.79 21.50
N ALA A 539 1.84 -21.56 22.42
CA ALA A 539 2.09 -20.73 23.59
C ALA A 539 3.31 -21.24 24.39
N ARG A 540 3.97 -20.34 25.13
CA ARG A 540 5.31 -20.52 25.73
C ARG A 540 5.54 -21.92 26.33
N ASN A 541 6.71 -22.48 26.05
CA ASN A 541 7.29 -23.54 26.88
C ASN A 541 7.80 -22.97 28.22
N GLU A 542 8.21 -23.82 29.16
CA GLU A 542 8.69 -23.44 30.50
C GLU A 542 9.82 -22.40 30.49
N ASN A 543 10.53 -22.26 29.37
CA ASN A 543 11.62 -21.30 29.17
C ASN A 543 11.21 -19.98 28.50
N GLY A 544 9.91 -19.75 28.29
CA GLY A 544 9.36 -18.52 27.72
C GLY A 544 9.52 -18.37 26.20
N ASN A 545 9.96 -19.41 25.48
CA ASN A 545 10.07 -19.41 24.02
C ASN A 545 8.84 -20.05 23.37
N GLN A 546 8.46 -19.54 22.19
CA GLN A 546 7.46 -20.19 21.34
C GLN A 546 8.07 -21.42 20.64
N GLN A 547 7.28 -22.48 20.48
CA GLN A 547 7.66 -23.66 19.68
C GLN A 547 6.96 -23.58 18.33
N HIS A 548 7.73 -23.39 17.25
CA HIS A 548 7.18 -23.22 15.90
C HIS A 548 7.13 -24.54 15.12
N THR A 549 6.03 -24.76 14.42
CA THR A 549 5.85 -25.86 13.49
C THR A 549 5.67 -25.28 12.08
N VAL A 550 6.58 -25.62 11.16
CA VAL A 550 6.46 -25.24 9.74
C VAL A 550 5.65 -26.31 9.02
N MET A 551 4.56 -25.91 8.39
CA MET A 551 3.69 -26.81 7.62
C MET A 551 4.34 -27.09 6.26
N ARG A 552 4.61 -28.36 5.97
CA ARG A 552 5.17 -28.78 4.67
C ARG A 552 4.06 -28.91 3.64
N PRO A 553 4.24 -28.40 2.40
CA PRO A 553 3.29 -28.65 1.31
C PRO A 553 3.13 -30.16 1.11
N GLY A 554 1.93 -30.70 1.40
CA GLY A 554 1.60 -32.11 1.17
C GLY A 554 1.52 -33.03 2.40
N HIS A 555 1.63 -32.53 3.65
CA HIS A 555 1.16 -33.31 4.80
C HIS A 555 -0.35 -33.15 4.98
N VAL A 556 -1.12 -33.73 4.07
CA VAL A 556 -2.45 -34.20 4.44
C VAL A 556 -2.19 -35.31 5.45
N ARG A 557 -2.29 -35.02 6.76
CA ARG A 557 -2.49 -36.09 7.73
C ARG A 557 -3.73 -36.83 7.24
N LYS A 558 -3.55 -38.07 6.78
CA LYS A 558 -4.69 -38.95 6.55
C LYS A 558 -5.51 -38.90 7.85
N PRO A 559 -6.81 -38.57 7.79
CA PRO A 559 -7.63 -38.67 8.98
C PRO A 559 -7.49 -40.10 9.51
N ALA A 560 -7.16 -40.21 10.79
CA ALA A 560 -7.19 -41.47 11.52
C ALA A 560 -8.62 -41.98 11.62
#